data_AF-A0A3D9ITZ1-F1
#
_entry.id   AF-A0A3D9ITZ1-F1
#
_cell.length_a   1.000
_cell.length_b   1.000
_cell.length_c   1.000
_cell.angle_alpha   90.00
_cell.angle_beta   90.00
_cell.angle_gamma   90.00
#
_symmetry.space_group_name_H-M   'P 1'
#
loop_
_entity.id
_entity.type
_entity.pdbx_description
1 polymer ?
#
loop_
_entity_poly.entity_id
_entity_poly.type
_entity_poly.pdbx_seq_one_letter_code
_entity_poly.pdbx_strand_id
1 'polypeptide(L)'
;MRMGHLDGEGRGHGHGHGHGRRGDQAQRGSREHHGGREGGRDPRGAQTFRRGRVLMFLEQLQVKRARLAKQLVQPEFEAIRPTLSGELKALDQIIDEYVHLFDLQEIGEEPRPQGPVDGGEGND
;
A
#
# COMPACT_ATOMS: atom_id res chain seq x y z
N MET A 1 -31.31 -68.83 12.63
CA MET A 1 -31.71 -68.00 13.79
C MET A 1 -30.71 -66.85 13.91
N ARG A 2 -31.09 -65.67 14.46
CA ARG A 2 -30.26 -64.44 14.37
C ARG A 2 -30.30 -63.56 15.63
N MET A 3 -29.15 -63.43 16.28
CA MET A 3 -28.64 -62.30 17.10
C MET A 3 -27.11 -62.25 16.84
N GLY A 4 -26.35 -61.14 16.92
CA GLY A 4 -26.39 -60.00 17.86
C GLY A 4 -25.30 -60.27 18.93
N HIS A 5 -24.33 -59.40 19.22
CA HIS A 5 -24.29 -57.92 19.16
C HIS A 5 -22.84 -57.37 19.01
N LEU A 6 -22.66 -56.04 19.13
CA LEU A 6 -21.42 -55.23 19.07
C LEU A 6 -20.38 -55.62 20.16
N ASP A 7 -19.10 -55.23 20.13
CA ASP A 7 -18.29 -54.35 19.24
C ASP A 7 -16.82 -54.89 19.21
N GLY A 8 -15.71 -54.25 18.78
CA GLY A 8 -15.38 -52.89 18.28
C GLY A 8 -13.90 -52.54 18.62
N GLU A 9 -13.13 -51.86 17.73
CA GLU A 9 -11.67 -51.69 17.90
C GLU A 9 -11.08 -50.33 17.47
N GLY A 10 -10.07 -49.83 18.21
CA GLY A 10 -8.89 -49.21 17.57
C GLY A 10 -8.25 -47.91 18.13
N ARG A 11 -7.20 -48.08 18.95
CA ARG A 11 -5.97 -47.21 19.06
C ARG A 11 -6.17 -45.76 19.61
N GLY A 12 -5.19 -45.12 20.28
CA GLY A 12 -3.84 -45.54 20.71
C GLY A 12 -3.21 -44.50 21.67
N HIS A 13 -2.14 -44.87 22.39
CA HIS A 13 -1.48 -44.03 23.41
C HIS A 13 -0.46 -43.01 22.83
N GLY A 14 -0.16 -41.95 23.58
CA GLY A 14 1.10 -41.20 23.41
C GLY A 14 1.13 -39.77 23.95
N HIS A 15 1.40 -39.57 25.25
CA HIS A 15 1.84 -38.29 25.84
C HIS A 15 2.82 -38.58 26.98
N GLY A 16 3.96 -37.90 27.05
CA GLY A 16 4.90 -38.05 28.16
C GLY A 16 6.20 -37.25 28.06
N HIS A 17 6.63 -36.73 29.22
CA HIS A 17 7.90 -36.05 29.52
C HIS A 17 8.12 -34.65 28.89
N GLY A 18 8.65 -33.66 29.63
CA GLY A 18 8.95 -33.65 31.08
C GLY A 18 9.67 -32.39 31.59
N HIS A 19 9.75 -32.26 32.92
CA HIS A 19 10.43 -31.20 33.71
C HIS A 19 9.83 -29.77 33.64
N GLY A 20 9.72 -29.00 34.73
CA GLY A 20 9.93 -29.33 36.15
C GLY A 20 9.98 -28.08 37.07
N ARG A 21 10.12 -28.30 38.40
CA ARG A 21 10.35 -27.33 39.51
C ARG A 21 9.15 -26.56 40.13
N ARG A 22 8.45 -27.26 41.03
CA ARG A 22 8.31 -26.96 42.48
C ARG A 22 8.42 -25.51 42.98
N GLY A 23 7.37 -25.06 43.70
CA GLY A 23 7.34 -23.89 44.61
C GLY A 23 6.30 -22.84 44.17
N ASP A 24 5.55 -22.16 45.04
CA ASP A 24 5.25 -22.39 46.47
C ASP A 24 3.91 -21.68 46.81
N GLN A 25 3.49 -21.57 48.08
CA GLN A 25 2.18 -21.00 48.45
C GLN A 25 2.18 -19.45 48.47
N ALA A 26 1.31 -18.83 47.69
CA ALA A 26 1.10 -17.37 47.68
C ALA A 26 -0.37 -16.97 47.53
N GLN A 27 -1.17 -17.16 48.60
CA GLN A 27 -2.58 -16.80 48.60
C GLN A 27 -2.83 -15.39 49.14
N ARG A 28 -2.77 -14.37 48.26
CA ARG A 28 -3.30 -12.99 48.40
C ARG A 28 -3.12 -12.25 47.08
N GLY A 29 -4.19 -11.64 46.53
CA GLY A 29 -4.05 -10.89 45.26
C GLY A 29 -5.32 -10.53 44.49
N SER A 30 -6.51 -10.56 45.11
CA SER A 30 -7.70 -10.01 44.45
C SER A 30 -7.75 -8.49 44.69
N ARG A 31 -7.33 -7.69 43.69
CA ARG A 31 -7.82 -6.32 43.44
C ARG A 31 -7.25 -5.67 42.17
N GLU A 32 -8.12 -4.87 41.55
CA GLU A 32 -7.88 -3.65 40.77
C GLU A 32 -6.95 -3.65 39.53
N HIS A 33 -7.60 -3.46 38.38
CA HIS A 33 -7.24 -2.62 37.22
C HIS A 33 -5.76 -2.40 36.84
N HIS A 34 -5.37 -2.87 35.65
CA HIS A 34 -4.89 -2.05 34.51
C HIS A 34 -4.71 -3.01 33.31
N GLY A 35 -5.28 -2.82 32.11
CA GLY A 35 -5.97 -1.64 31.56
C GLY A 35 -5.08 -0.89 30.59
N GLY A 36 -5.09 -1.30 29.32
CA GLY A 36 -4.61 -0.48 28.20
C GLY A 36 -3.10 -0.27 28.06
N ARG A 37 -2.38 -1.27 27.53
CA ARG A 37 -1.30 -1.01 26.56
C ARG A 37 -1.44 -1.91 25.34
N GLU A 38 -2.49 -1.63 24.58
CA GLU A 38 -2.49 -1.93 23.15
C GLU A 38 -1.21 -1.32 22.56
N GLY A 39 -0.41 -2.16 21.89
CA GLY A 39 0.69 -1.72 21.04
C GLY A 39 0.13 -1.09 19.76
N GLY A 40 -0.62 0.01 19.92
CA GLY A 40 -1.32 0.72 18.86
C GLY A 40 -0.35 1.21 17.81
N ARG A 41 -0.17 0.39 16.76
CA ARG A 41 0.50 0.81 15.52
C ARG A 41 -0.33 1.95 14.96
N ASP A 42 0.14 3.18 15.15
CA ASP A 42 -0.56 4.37 14.66
C ASP A 42 -0.84 4.19 13.15
N PRO A 43 -2.11 4.16 12.74
CA PRO A 43 -2.46 3.83 11.36
C PRO A 43 -2.02 4.94 10.39
N ARG A 44 -1.88 6.18 10.88
CA ARG A 44 -1.42 7.33 10.10
C ARG A 44 0.06 7.19 9.77
N GLY A 45 0.89 6.74 10.71
CA GLY A 45 2.31 6.43 10.48
C GLY A 45 2.53 5.31 9.44
N ALA A 46 1.64 4.32 9.39
CA ALA A 46 1.66 3.32 8.33
C ALA A 46 1.18 3.89 6.97
N GLN A 47 0.27 4.87 6.98
CA GLN A 47 -0.28 5.52 5.79
C GLN A 47 0.68 6.54 5.17
N THR A 48 1.41 7.32 5.97
CA THR A 48 2.42 8.28 5.47
C THR A 48 3.60 7.57 4.79
N PHE A 49 4.07 6.44 5.34
CA PHE A 49 5.09 5.62 4.68
C PHE A 49 4.61 5.07 3.32
N ARG A 50 3.34 4.65 3.22
CA ARG A 50 2.74 4.23 1.94
C ARG A 50 2.68 5.40 0.94
N ARG A 51 2.16 6.56 1.34
CA ARG A 51 2.11 7.76 0.47
C ARG A 51 3.51 8.18 -0.01
N GLY A 52 4.51 8.19 0.87
CA GLY A 52 5.89 8.50 0.50
C GLY A 52 6.49 7.50 -0.50
N ARG A 53 6.24 6.19 -0.32
CA ARG A 53 6.67 5.16 -1.27
C ARG A 53 6.00 5.27 -2.64
N VAL A 54 4.72 5.64 -2.65
CA VAL A 54 3.91 5.83 -3.87
C VAL A 54 4.40 7.06 -4.66
N LEU A 55 4.59 8.20 -4.00
CA LEU A 55 5.12 9.42 -4.64
C LEU A 55 6.55 9.21 -5.20
N MET A 56 7.43 8.53 -4.45
CA MET A 56 8.79 8.19 -4.90
C MET A 56 8.79 7.24 -6.12
N PHE A 57 7.76 6.40 -6.30
CA PHE A 57 7.62 5.56 -7.49
C PHE A 57 7.11 6.37 -8.69
N LEU A 58 6.13 7.26 -8.48
CA LEU A 58 5.66 8.20 -9.51
C LEU A 58 6.80 9.09 -10.03
N GLU A 59 7.67 9.60 -9.14
CA GLU A 59 8.89 10.33 -9.50
C GLU A 59 9.80 9.49 -10.42
N GLN A 60 10.03 8.21 -10.10
CA GLN A 60 10.84 7.31 -10.93
C GLN A 60 10.24 7.07 -12.32
N LEU A 61 8.91 7.02 -12.44
CA LEU A 61 8.22 6.94 -13.74
C LEU A 61 8.41 8.25 -14.53
N GLN A 62 8.21 9.41 -13.90
CA GLN A 62 8.41 10.72 -14.54
C GLN A 62 9.87 10.94 -14.99
N VAL A 63 10.86 10.47 -14.23
CA VAL A 63 12.28 10.52 -14.62
C VAL A 63 12.56 9.61 -15.83
N LYS A 64 11.93 8.44 -15.95
CA LYS A 64 12.03 7.58 -17.14
C LYS A 64 11.37 8.22 -18.36
N ARG A 65 10.14 8.71 -18.20
CA ARG A 65 9.37 9.46 -19.20
C ARG A 65 10.19 10.60 -19.80
N ALA A 66 10.79 11.43 -18.93
CA ALA A 66 11.62 12.56 -19.33
C ALA A 66 12.93 12.15 -20.04
N ARG A 67 13.45 10.94 -19.82
CA ARG A 67 14.61 10.41 -20.57
C ARG A 67 14.20 9.99 -21.98
N LEU A 68 13.14 9.19 -22.13
CA LEU A 68 12.63 8.78 -23.45
C LEU A 68 12.24 9.98 -24.31
N ALA A 69 11.55 10.98 -23.73
CA ALA A 69 11.20 12.22 -24.43
C ALA A 69 12.44 12.98 -24.94
N LYS A 70 13.54 13.01 -24.16
CA LYS A 70 14.83 13.57 -24.59
C LYS A 70 15.50 12.72 -25.68
N GLN A 71 15.37 11.39 -25.66
CA GLN A 71 15.93 10.52 -26.70
C GLN A 71 15.19 10.67 -28.04
N LEU A 72 13.87 10.85 -28.04
CA LEU A 72 13.06 11.02 -29.26
C LEU A 72 13.42 12.25 -30.13
N VAL A 73 14.07 13.26 -29.54
CA VAL A 73 14.54 14.48 -30.25
C VAL A 73 16.01 14.42 -30.65
N GLN A 74 16.77 13.39 -30.27
CA GLN A 74 18.18 13.22 -30.63
C GLN A 74 18.31 12.34 -31.89
N PRO A 75 19.14 12.72 -32.89
CA PRO A 75 19.23 12.00 -34.16
C PRO A 75 19.85 10.61 -34.03
N GLU A 76 20.70 10.38 -33.03
CA GLU A 76 21.33 9.07 -32.77
C GLU A 76 20.33 7.93 -32.48
N PHE A 77 19.10 8.27 -32.06
CA PHE A 77 18.03 7.30 -31.81
C PHE A 77 17.01 7.19 -32.95
N GLU A 78 17.24 7.82 -34.11
CA GLU A 78 16.27 7.85 -35.21
C GLU A 78 15.82 6.44 -35.65
N ALA A 79 16.77 5.51 -35.79
CA ALA A 79 16.49 4.12 -36.16
C ALA A 79 15.60 3.35 -35.16
N ILE A 80 15.48 3.82 -33.91
CA ILE A 80 14.64 3.20 -32.86
C ILE A 80 13.48 4.09 -32.39
N ARG A 81 13.22 5.22 -33.07
CA ARG A 81 12.11 6.13 -32.75
C ARG A 81 10.74 5.46 -32.58
N PRO A 82 10.33 4.46 -33.41
CA PRO A 82 9.05 3.77 -33.21
C PRO A 82 8.99 3.06 -31.85
N THR A 83 10.06 2.38 -31.44
CA THR A 83 10.17 1.68 -30.15
C THR A 83 10.12 2.66 -28.98
N LEU A 84 10.92 3.72 -29.02
CA LEU A 84 10.92 4.76 -27.98
C LEU A 84 9.57 5.48 -27.87
N SER A 85 8.86 5.67 -28.98
CA SER A 85 7.52 6.26 -29.01
C SER A 85 6.47 5.32 -28.42
N GLY A 86 6.63 4.00 -28.59
CA GLY A 86 5.79 2.99 -27.94
C GLY A 86 6.04 2.92 -26.42
N GLU A 87 7.31 2.89 -26.00
CA GLU A 87 7.68 2.86 -24.59
C GLU A 87 7.24 4.14 -23.84
N LEU A 88 7.38 5.32 -24.47
CA LEU A 88 6.90 6.57 -23.88
C LEU A 88 5.38 6.55 -23.67
N LYS A 89 4.61 6.12 -24.67
CA LYS A 89 3.14 5.99 -24.54
C LYS A 89 2.72 4.98 -23.47
N ALA A 90 3.46 3.87 -23.34
CA ALA A 90 3.20 2.90 -22.28
C ALA A 90 3.50 3.49 -20.88
N LEU A 91 4.56 4.30 -20.74
CA LEU A 91 4.82 5.02 -19.48
C LEU A 91 3.79 6.13 -19.21
N ASP A 92 3.31 6.85 -20.22
CA ASP A 92 2.21 7.81 -20.07
C ASP A 92 0.97 7.11 -19.48
N GLN A 93 0.54 6.01 -20.10
CA GLN A 93 -0.61 5.21 -19.64
C GLN A 93 -0.42 4.68 -18.21
N ILE A 94 0.76 4.11 -17.90
CA ILE A 94 1.07 3.60 -16.55
C ILE A 94 1.08 4.74 -15.52
N ILE A 95 1.54 5.95 -15.89
CA ILE A 95 1.52 7.13 -15.00
C ILE A 95 0.07 7.55 -14.70
N ASP A 96 -0.77 7.66 -15.72
CA ASP A 96 -2.17 8.08 -15.56
C ASP A 96 -2.97 7.05 -14.73
N GLU A 97 -2.81 5.76 -15.02
CA GLU A 97 -3.39 4.67 -14.22
C GLU A 97 -2.90 4.69 -12.77
N TYR A 98 -1.61 4.96 -12.53
CA TYR A 98 -1.03 5.01 -11.19
C TYR A 98 -1.50 6.22 -10.39
N VAL A 99 -1.64 7.39 -11.03
CA VAL A 99 -2.19 8.60 -10.41
C VAL A 99 -3.65 8.39 -10.01
N HIS A 100 -4.45 7.74 -10.87
CA HIS A 100 -5.84 7.42 -10.57
C HIS A 100 -5.98 6.36 -9.46
N LEU A 101 -5.23 5.25 -9.55
CA LEU A 101 -5.27 4.12 -8.60
C LEU A 101 -4.93 4.52 -7.15
N PHE A 102 -4.07 5.52 -6.97
CA PHE A 102 -3.62 5.98 -5.66
C PHE A 102 -4.18 7.34 -5.23
N ASP A 103 -5.14 7.89 -5.99
CA ASP A 103 -5.75 9.22 -5.77
C ASP A 103 -4.68 10.31 -5.54
N LEU A 104 -3.75 10.41 -6.49
CA LEU A 104 -2.60 11.32 -6.43
C LEU A 104 -2.85 12.66 -7.13
N GLN A 105 -4.11 12.96 -7.46
CA GLN A 105 -4.50 14.29 -7.93
C GLN A 105 -4.09 15.31 -6.86
N GLU A 106 -3.28 16.30 -7.23
CA GLU A 106 -2.74 17.23 -6.25
C GLU A 106 -3.84 18.10 -5.67
N ILE A 107 -3.84 18.22 -4.34
CA ILE A 107 -4.65 19.19 -3.58
C ILE A 107 -3.97 20.57 -3.76
N GLY A 108 -3.90 21.01 -5.02
CA GLY A 108 -2.97 22.04 -5.50
C GLY A 108 -3.48 22.85 -6.70
N GLU A 109 -4.45 22.35 -7.48
CA GLU A 109 -5.30 23.23 -8.30
C GLU A 109 -6.47 23.72 -7.42
N GLU A 110 -6.17 24.56 -6.42
CA GLU A 110 -7.20 25.49 -5.94
C GLU A 110 -7.71 26.26 -7.16
N PRO A 111 -9.02 26.36 -7.39
CA PRO A 111 -9.55 27.07 -8.54
C PRO A 111 -9.17 28.54 -8.40
N ARG A 112 -8.14 28.96 -9.14
CA ARG A 112 -7.63 30.34 -9.12
C ARG A 112 -8.83 31.26 -9.28
N PRO A 113 -9.10 32.18 -8.33
CA PRO A 113 -10.25 33.05 -8.44
C PRO A 113 -10.08 33.84 -9.74
N GLN A 114 -10.95 33.55 -10.72
CA GLN A 114 -11.02 34.34 -11.94
C GLN A 114 -11.51 35.71 -11.51
N GLY A 115 -10.56 36.63 -11.32
CA GLY A 115 -10.86 38.04 -11.10
C GLY A 115 -11.79 38.51 -12.22
N PRO A 116 -12.74 39.41 -11.93
CA PRO A 116 -13.73 39.83 -12.91
C PRO A 116 -13.00 40.29 -14.18
N VAL A 117 -13.36 39.69 -15.31
CA VAL A 117 -12.91 40.14 -16.62
C VAL A 117 -13.53 41.51 -16.86
N ASP A 118 -12.77 42.55 -16.51
CA ASP A 118 -13.22 43.94 -16.59
C ASP A 118 -13.43 44.30 -18.07
N GLY A 119 -14.70 44.29 -18.48
CA GLY A 119 -15.16 44.53 -19.85
C GLY A 119 -15.08 46.01 -20.22
N GLY A 120 -13.86 46.56 -20.21
CA GLY A 120 -13.56 47.94 -20.58
C GLY A 120 -13.68 48.18 -22.08
N GLU A 121 -14.91 48.17 -22.61
CA GLU A 121 -15.23 48.68 -23.96
C GLU A 121 -15.05 50.21 -24.00
N GLY A 122 -13.79 50.65 -24.11
CA GLY A 122 -13.41 52.06 -24.24
C GLY A 122 -13.61 52.58 -25.67
N ASN A 123 -14.84 53.02 -25.98
CA ASN A 123 -15.15 53.77 -27.20
C ASN A 123 -14.92 55.28 -26.97
N ASP A 124 -13.89 55.84 -27.61
CA ASP A 124 -13.93 57.13 -28.35
C ASP A 124 -12.74 57.22 -29.33
#